data_AF-A0A1F2YZD7-F1
#
_entry.id   AF-A0A1F2YZD7-F1
#
_cell.length_a   1.000
_cell.length_b   1.000
_cell.length_c   1.000
_cell.angle_alpha   90.00
_cell.angle_beta   90.00
_cell.angle_gamma   90.00
#
_symmetry.space_group_name_H-M   'P 1'
#
loop_
_entity.id
_entity.type
_entity.pdbx_description
1 polymer ?
#
loop_
_entity_poly.entity_id
_entity_poly.type
_entity_poly.pdbx_seq_one_letter_code
_entity_poly.pdbx_strand_id
1 'polypeptide(L)'
;MTKNVNHIFTGGIQMSCSIIHQNIKAILEEGGTAYSTIVETGGAPNMDYAGYCCHVSLNKLRQSLNQPNMSSDRMEGLLRRASRKHTVENTDKDWAYVMARYLTRQVNANDSRMV
;
A
#
# COMPACT_ATOMS: atom_id res chain seq x y z
N MET A 1 -1.06 20.37 41.97
CA MET A 1 -1.04 18.90 41.90
C MET A 1 -1.00 18.47 40.44
N THR A 2 0.21 18.31 39.90
CA THR A 2 0.51 17.95 38.52
C THR A 2 0.45 16.43 38.37
N LYS A 3 -0.53 15.90 37.64
CA LYS A 3 -0.57 14.47 37.28
C LYS A 3 0.34 14.25 36.08
N ASN A 4 1.55 13.83 36.39
CA ASN A 4 2.57 13.38 35.45
C ASN A 4 2.16 11.99 34.93
N VAL A 5 1.67 11.93 33.69
CA VAL A 5 1.28 10.69 33.03
C VAL A 5 2.51 10.10 32.34
N ASN A 6 3.26 9.31 33.10
CA ASN A 6 4.20 8.34 32.55
C ASN A 6 3.38 7.24 31.85
N HIS A 7 3.07 7.44 30.57
CA HIS A 7 2.57 6.36 29.72
C HIS A 7 3.74 5.50 29.27
N ILE A 8 3.73 4.29 29.81
CA ILE A 8 4.75 3.26 29.73
C ILE A 8 5.01 2.89 28.27
N PHE A 9 6.27 3.05 27.89
CA PHE A 9 6.89 2.55 26.66
C PHE A 9 6.99 1.02 26.76
N THR A 10 6.01 0.30 26.25
CA THR A 10 6.09 -1.15 26.01
C THR A 10 5.61 -1.44 24.59
N GLY A 11 6.53 -1.84 23.71
CA GLY A 11 6.15 -2.25 22.35
C GLY A 11 7.22 -2.27 21.26
N GLY A 12 8.50 -2.04 21.56
CA GLY A 12 9.58 -2.46 20.63
C GLY A 12 9.61 -3.99 20.62
N ILE A 13 9.10 -4.66 19.59
CA ILE A 13 9.89 -5.36 18.55
C ILE A 13 9.01 -5.62 17.28
N GLN A 14 7.82 -5.02 17.17
CA GLN A 14 6.88 -5.23 16.05
C GLN A 14 6.50 -3.94 15.30
N MET A 15 7.33 -2.91 15.39
CA MET A 15 7.00 -1.55 14.92
C MET A 15 7.40 -1.24 13.47
N SER A 16 8.36 -1.96 12.90
CA SER A 16 8.84 -1.67 11.54
C SER A 16 7.92 -2.23 10.44
N CYS A 17 7.39 -3.45 10.61
CA CYS A 17 6.44 -4.04 9.66
C CYS A 17 5.06 -3.37 9.71
N SER A 18 4.59 -2.93 10.89
CA SER A 18 3.28 -2.27 11.01
C SER A 18 3.29 -0.86 10.44
N ILE A 19 4.37 -0.10 10.60
CA ILE A 19 4.49 1.26 10.05
C ILE A 19 4.57 1.24 8.53
N ILE A 20 5.37 0.34 7.94
CA ILE A 20 5.41 0.18 6.48
C ILE A 20 4.01 -0.20 5.95
N HIS A 21 3.34 -1.13 6.63
CA HIS A 21 2.02 -1.59 6.23
C HIS A 21 0.96 -0.49 6.35
N GLN A 22 1.00 0.31 7.42
CA GLN A 22 0.11 1.47 7.61
C GLN A 22 0.39 2.61 6.62
N ASN A 23 1.66 2.89 6.31
CA ASN A 23 2.01 3.91 5.32
C ASN A 23 1.49 3.52 3.94
N ILE A 24 1.75 2.28 3.50
CA ILE A 24 1.23 1.76 2.22
C ILE A 24 -0.30 1.77 2.24
N LYS A 25 -0.94 1.38 3.34
CA LYS A 25 -2.39 1.43 3.49
C LYS A 25 -2.94 2.84 3.29
N ALA A 26 -2.40 3.83 4.01
CA ALA A 26 -2.83 5.22 3.91
C ALA A 26 -2.65 5.78 2.49
N ILE A 27 -1.54 5.45 1.82
CA ILE A 27 -1.29 5.84 0.43
C ILE A 27 -2.33 5.25 -0.53
N LEU A 28 -2.74 3.99 -0.29
CA LEU A 28 -3.74 3.30 -1.11
C LEU A 28 -5.16 3.81 -0.85
N GLU A 29 -5.49 4.17 0.39
CA GLU A 29 -6.76 4.79 0.77
C GLU A 29 -6.89 6.21 0.18
N GLU A 30 -5.82 7.01 0.25
CA GLU A 30 -5.73 8.33 -0.37
C GLU A 30 -5.91 8.22 -1.89
N GLY A 31 -5.17 7.29 -2.51
CA GLY A 31 -5.29 7.02 -3.95
C GLY A 31 -6.66 6.46 -4.35
N GLY A 32 -7.28 5.63 -3.50
CA GLY A 32 -8.62 5.06 -3.69
C GLY A 32 -9.71 6.10 -3.66
N THR A 33 -9.68 6.96 -2.64
CA THR A 33 -10.61 8.08 -2.50
C THR A 33 -10.49 9.02 -3.70
N ALA A 34 -9.26 9.43 -4.04
CA ALA A 34 -9.02 10.33 -5.16
C ALA A 34 -9.46 9.72 -6.50
N TYR A 35 -9.19 8.42 -6.73
CA TYR A 35 -9.66 7.71 -7.91
C TYR A 35 -11.19 7.61 -7.96
N SER A 36 -11.86 7.29 -6.85
CA SER A 36 -13.33 7.24 -6.79
C SER A 36 -13.92 8.59 -7.17
N THR A 37 -13.39 9.68 -6.61
CA THR A 37 -13.83 11.04 -6.94
C THR A 37 -13.62 11.37 -8.43
N ILE A 38 -12.51 10.94 -9.04
CA ILE A 38 -12.25 11.16 -10.47
C ILE A 38 -13.21 10.33 -11.33
N VAL A 39 -13.50 9.08 -10.96
CA VAL A 39 -14.46 8.23 -11.68
C VAL A 39 -15.88 8.78 -11.55
N GLU A 40 -16.29 9.22 -10.35
CA GLU A 40 -17.59 9.83 -10.08
C GLU A 40 -17.78 11.16 -10.84
N THR A 41 -16.71 11.93 -11.02
CA THR A 41 -16.71 13.17 -11.81
C THR A 41 -16.58 12.93 -13.31
N GLY A 42 -16.52 11.67 -13.77
CA GLY A 42 -16.42 11.30 -15.18
C GLY A 42 -15.04 11.52 -15.81
N GLY A 43 -14.00 11.74 -15.00
CA GLY A 43 -12.70 12.22 -15.43
C GLY A 43 -11.74 11.18 -16.02
N ALA A 44 -11.98 9.88 -15.89
CA ALA A 44 -11.02 8.86 -16.36
C ALA A 44 -11.67 7.58 -16.91
N PRO A 45 -12.16 7.57 -18.16
CA PRO A 45 -12.76 6.37 -18.76
C PRO A 45 -11.74 5.27 -19.15
N ASN A 46 -10.44 5.59 -19.24
CA ASN A 46 -9.42 4.67 -19.78
C ASN A 46 -8.28 4.33 -18.79
N MET A 47 -8.38 4.72 -17.52
CA MET A 47 -7.32 4.49 -16.54
C MET A 47 -7.80 3.59 -15.41
N ASP A 48 -7.17 2.43 -15.24
CA ASP A 48 -7.43 1.54 -14.11
C ASP A 48 -6.92 2.17 -12.80
N TYR A 49 -7.53 1.82 -11.67
CA TYR A 49 -7.03 2.16 -10.32
C TYR A 49 -5.53 1.86 -10.14
N ALA A 50 -5.05 0.74 -10.68
CA ALA A 50 -3.64 0.36 -10.59
C ALA A 50 -2.73 1.35 -11.34
N GLY A 51 -3.15 1.83 -12.51
CA GLY A 51 -2.42 2.83 -13.29
C GLY A 51 -2.43 4.20 -12.61
N TYR A 52 -3.59 4.62 -12.09
CA TYR A 52 -3.72 5.86 -11.35
C TYR A 52 -2.87 5.86 -10.07
N CYS A 53 -3.00 4.82 -9.25
CA CYS A 53 -2.24 4.69 -8.01
C CYS A 53 -0.74 4.54 -8.26
N CYS A 54 -0.35 3.85 -9.35
CA CYS A 54 1.03 3.85 -9.79
C CYS A 54 1.49 5.29 -10.08
N HIS A 55 0.79 6.04 -10.92
CA HIS A 55 1.21 7.41 -11.26
C HIS A 55 1.29 8.37 -10.07
N VAL A 56 0.25 8.39 -9.23
CA VAL A 56 0.13 9.35 -8.13
C VAL A 56 1.01 8.97 -6.93
N SER A 57 1.15 7.67 -6.68
CA SER A 57 1.77 7.17 -5.45
C SER A 57 3.08 6.42 -5.66
N LEU A 58 3.64 6.37 -6.89
CA LEU A 58 4.88 5.62 -7.19
C LEU A 58 6.01 5.95 -6.22
N ASN A 59 6.29 7.24 -6.03
CA ASN A 59 7.40 7.69 -5.21
C ASN A 59 7.18 7.37 -3.72
N LYS A 60 5.95 7.57 -3.22
CA LYS A 60 5.57 7.23 -1.85
C LYS A 60 5.66 5.71 -1.61
N LEU A 61 5.23 4.90 -2.58
CA LEU A 61 5.29 3.43 -2.52
C LEU A 61 6.74 2.93 -2.58
N ARG A 62 7.57 3.48 -3.46
CA ARG A 62 9.02 3.17 -3.55
C ARG A 62 9.74 3.41 -2.22
N GLN A 63 9.47 4.56 -1.59
CA GLN A 63 10.02 4.90 -0.29
C GLN A 63 9.49 3.96 0.79
N SER A 64 8.19 3.71 0.82
CA SER A 64 7.57 2.85 1.85
C SER A 64 8.03 1.39 1.75
N LEU A 65 8.26 0.90 0.53
CA LEU A 65 8.75 -0.46 0.27
C LEU A 65 10.28 -0.58 0.32
N ASN A 66 11.00 0.51 0.62
CA ASN A 66 12.47 0.59 0.54
C ASN A 66 13.04 0.07 -0.80
N GLN A 67 12.28 0.23 -1.90
CA GLN A 67 12.69 -0.17 -3.24
C GLN A 67 12.67 1.04 -4.18
N PRO A 68 13.65 1.96 -4.06
CA PRO A 68 13.73 3.16 -4.90
C PRO A 68 13.86 2.83 -6.40
N ASN A 69 14.44 1.67 -6.73
CA ASN A 69 14.68 1.23 -8.09
C ASN A 69 13.51 0.44 -8.71
N MET A 70 12.36 0.32 -8.03
CA MET A 70 11.22 -0.40 -8.58
C MET A 70 10.61 0.37 -9.76
N SER A 71 10.52 -0.26 -10.92
CA SER A 71 9.88 0.37 -12.10
C SER A 71 8.38 0.58 -11.89
N SER A 72 7.82 1.59 -12.56
CA SER A 72 6.37 1.85 -12.61
C SER A 72 5.61 0.60 -13.07
N ASP A 73 6.08 -0.05 -14.13
CA ASP A 73 5.44 -1.23 -14.71
C ASP A 73 5.38 -2.40 -13.71
N ARG A 74 6.44 -2.57 -12.91
CA ARG A 74 6.49 -3.59 -11.87
C ARG A 74 5.52 -3.27 -10.73
N MET A 75 5.45 -2.00 -10.31
CA MET A 75 4.51 -1.54 -9.29
C MET A 75 3.06 -1.71 -9.75
N GLU A 76 2.75 -1.25 -10.96
CA GLU A 76 1.42 -1.40 -11.55
C GLU A 76 1.04 -2.88 -11.69
N GLY A 77 1.97 -3.72 -12.14
CA GLY A 77 1.78 -5.17 -12.22
C GLY A 77 1.47 -5.80 -10.85
N LEU A 78 2.14 -5.36 -9.78
CA LEU A 78 1.86 -5.81 -8.42
C LEU A 78 0.49 -5.36 -7.92
N LEU A 79 0.12 -4.10 -8.13
CA LEU A 79 -1.19 -3.55 -7.78
C LEU A 79 -2.32 -4.27 -8.54
N ARG A 80 -2.14 -4.50 -9.85
CA ARG A 80 -3.11 -5.21 -10.68
C ARG A 80 -3.26 -6.68 -10.25
N ARG A 81 -2.17 -7.36 -9.86
CA ARG A 81 -2.22 -8.74 -9.33
C ARG A 81 -2.88 -8.80 -7.96
N ALA A 82 -2.54 -7.87 -7.06
CA ALA A 82 -3.18 -7.75 -5.76
C ALA A 82 -4.69 -7.50 -5.91
N SER A 83 -5.06 -6.64 -6.87
CA SER A 83 -6.45 -6.27 -7.17
C SER A 83 -7.26 -7.48 -7.59
N ARG A 84 -6.77 -8.19 -8.61
CA ARG A 84 -7.39 -9.44 -9.09
C ARG A 84 -7.51 -10.46 -7.97
N LYS A 85 -6.49 -10.58 -7.12
CA LYS A 85 -6.50 -11.54 -6.02
C LYS A 85 -7.56 -11.20 -4.97
N HIS A 86 -7.72 -9.92 -4.62
CA HIS A 86 -8.76 -9.48 -3.70
C HIS A 86 -10.18 -9.71 -4.28
N THR A 87 -10.40 -9.40 -5.56
CA THR A 87 -11.70 -9.67 -6.22
C THR A 87 -12.07 -11.15 -6.18
N VAL A 88 -11.08 -12.05 -6.27
CA VAL A 88 -11.29 -13.50 -6.17
C VAL A 88 -11.47 -13.98 -4.73
N GLU A 89 -10.72 -13.44 -3.78
CA GLU A 89 -10.76 -13.90 -2.37
C GLU A 89 -11.98 -13.39 -1.58
N ASN A 90 -12.77 -12.43 -2.11
CA ASN A 90 -14.04 -11.94 -1.53
C ASN A 90 -13.97 -11.71 -0.01
N THR A 91 -12.82 -11.24 0.46
CA THR A 91 -12.60 -11.02 1.88
C THR A 91 -13.22 -9.70 2.27
N ASP A 92 -14.06 -9.70 3.30
CA ASP A 92 -14.55 -8.56 4.11
C ASP A 92 -13.40 -7.78 4.80
N LYS A 93 -12.18 -7.92 4.28
CA LYS A 93 -10.97 -7.28 4.78
C LYS A 93 -10.73 -6.06 3.92
N ASP A 94 -10.42 -4.97 4.60
CA ASP A 94 -10.05 -3.71 4.00
C ASP A 94 -9.08 -3.91 2.82
N TRP A 95 -9.52 -3.49 1.63
CA TRP A 95 -8.78 -3.55 0.37
C TRP A 95 -7.33 -3.07 0.53
N ALA A 96 -7.14 -1.96 1.23
CA ALA A 96 -5.83 -1.35 1.43
C ALA A 96 -4.93 -2.25 2.29
N TYR A 97 -5.51 -2.97 3.26
CA TYR A 97 -4.77 -3.94 4.07
C TYR A 97 -4.29 -5.14 3.24
N VAL A 98 -5.16 -5.70 2.39
CA VAL A 98 -4.82 -6.85 1.51
C VAL A 98 -3.73 -6.45 0.52
N MET A 99 -3.89 -5.29 -0.11
CA MET A 99 -2.91 -4.70 -1.03
C MET A 99 -1.55 -4.51 -0.37
N ALA A 100 -1.51 -3.80 0.76
CA ALA A 100 -0.26 -3.51 1.45
C ALA A 100 0.42 -4.82 1.90
N ARG A 101 -0.35 -5.84 2.29
CA ARG A 101 0.20 -7.14 2.70
C ARG A 101 0.77 -7.90 1.50
N TYR A 102 0.09 -7.85 0.36
CA TYR A 102 0.54 -8.47 -0.87
C TYR A 102 1.83 -7.83 -1.38
N LEU A 103 1.90 -6.49 -1.37
CA LEU A 103 3.07 -5.71 -1.78
C LEU A 103 4.28 -6.05 -0.91
N THR A 104 4.16 -5.97 0.42
CA THR A 104 5.27 -6.30 1.33
C THR A 104 5.73 -7.75 1.14
N ARG A 105 4.81 -8.70 0.96
CA ARG A 105 5.16 -10.11 0.70
C ARG A 105 5.90 -10.30 -0.62
N GLN A 106 5.43 -9.69 -1.70
CA GLN A 106 6.05 -9.85 -3.03
C GLN A 106 7.40 -9.16 -3.14
N VAL A 107 7.57 -8.04 -2.46
CA VAL A 107 8.85 -7.34 -2.39
C VAL A 107 9.87 -8.19 -1.64
N ASN A 108 9.52 -8.65 -0.44
CA ASN A 108 10.41 -9.50 0.36
C ASN A 108 10.70 -10.85 -0.31
N ALA A 109 9.71 -11.47 -0.98
CA ALA A 109 9.91 -12.75 -1.67
C ALA A 109 10.84 -12.65 -2.89
N ASN A 110 10.89 -11.48 -3.55
CA ASN A 110 11.82 -11.27 -4.66
C ASN A 110 13.23 -10.92 -4.16
N ASP A 111 13.36 -10.31 -2.99
CA ASP A 111 14.66 -10.03 -2.36
C ASP A 111 15.39 -11.33 -1.98
N SER A 112 14.65 -12.34 -1.50
CA SER A 112 15.21 -13.67 -1.18
C SER A 112 15.57 -14.53 -2.40
N ARG A 113 15.33 -14.06 -3.62
CA ARG A 113 15.59 -14.82 -4.86
C ARG A 113 16.81 -14.32 -5.64
N MET A 114 17.54 -13.34 -5.10
CA MET A 114 18.82 -12.85 -5.62
C MET A 114 20.01 -13.20 -4.71
N VAL A 115 19.93 -14.30 -3.95
CA VAL A 115 21.08 -14.86 -3.21
C VAL A 115 21.40 -16.24 -3.74
#